data_AF-A0A8J2BAF3-F1
#
_entry.id   AF-A0A8J2BAF3-F1
#
_cell.length_a   1.000
_cell.length_b   1.000
_cell.length_c   1.000
_cell.angle_alpha   90.00
_cell.angle_beta   90.00
_cell.angle_gamma   90.00
#
_symmetry.space_group_name_H-M   'P 1'
#
loop_
_entity.id
_entity.type
_entity.pdbx_description
1 polymer ?
#
loop_
_entity_poly.entity_id
_entity_poly.type
_entity_poly.pdbx_seq_one_letter_code
_entity_poly.pdbx_strand_id
1 'polypeptide(L)'
;MVIPLPAVQVQPEPTQCGMVSRPWLYFLTCVVMLHAIELFWFRNIIGGFLMLILVSVGFYTLREGSLDMQCMVVWGMMCFINGVFSGIELIHRAVQPNALPLFAGKEYQKVLDAKLPRLTLWEWNMLNAFNIAGVMALVSISIVAFVVFRKSIDELTQREEQPLILPSRDFGGGRVGNSARGSGASPTRAPADPENANGRGSSSFVPFSGEGNRVGGADSD
;
A
#
# COMPACT_ATOMS: atom_id res chain seq x y z
N MET A 1 -5.15 -26.39 29.35
CA MET A 1 -6.11 -25.27 29.25
C MET A 1 -5.80 -24.56 27.94
N VAL A 2 -6.57 -24.85 26.89
CA VAL A 2 -6.37 -24.26 25.56
C VAL A 2 -7.05 -22.90 25.60
N ILE A 3 -6.26 -21.83 25.65
CA ILE A 3 -6.78 -20.47 25.52
C ILE A 3 -7.18 -20.33 24.05
N PRO A 4 -8.48 -20.13 23.71
CA PRO A 4 -8.87 -19.91 22.33
C PRO A 4 -8.16 -18.64 21.86
N LEU A 5 -7.22 -18.82 20.93
CA LEU A 5 -6.62 -17.69 20.24
C LEU A 5 -7.76 -16.96 19.50
N PRO A 6 -7.80 -15.62 19.56
CA PRO A 6 -8.80 -14.85 18.83
C PRO A 6 -8.77 -15.28 17.37
N ALA A 7 -9.95 -15.47 16.78
CA ALA A 7 -10.08 -15.86 15.38
C ALA A 7 -9.17 -14.95 14.54
N VAL A 8 -8.18 -15.56 13.89
CA VAL A 8 -7.29 -14.85 12.97
C VAL A 8 -8.21 -14.21 11.94
N GLN A 9 -8.34 -12.88 12.01
CA GLN A 9 -9.17 -12.14 11.07
C GLN A 9 -8.61 -12.45 9.69
N VAL A 10 -9.43 -13.09 8.85
CA VAL A 10 -9.09 -13.35 7.45
C VAL A 10 -8.72 -11.99 6.87
N GLN A 11 -7.45 -11.83 6.46
CA GLN A 11 -6.99 -10.58 5.87
C GLN A 11 -7.89 -10.29 4.66
N PRO A 12 -8.58 -9.14 4.63
CA PRO A 12 -9.41 -8.79 3.49
C PRO A 12 -8.52 -8.76 2.24
N GLU A 13 -9.05 -9.28 1.14
CA GLU A 13 -8.35 -9.23 -0.15
C GLU A 13 -7.90 -7.79 -0.46
N PRO A 14 -6.74 -7.61 -1.11
CA PRO A 14 -6.21 -6.28 -1.38
C PRO A 14 -7.21 -5.42 -2.16
N THR A 15 -7.68 -4.35 -1.52
CA THR A 15 -8.64 -3.38 -2.06
C THR A 15 -8.08 -2.76 -3.36
N GLN A 16 -8.89 -2.72 -4.42
CA GLN A 16 -8.47 -2.10 -5.70
C GLN A 16 -8.07 -0.63 -5.52
N CYS A 17 -8.70 0.09 -4.58
CA CYS A 17 -8.35 1.46 -4.26
C CYS A 17 -6.89 1.60 -3.76
N GLY A 18 -6.39 0.62 -3.01
CA GLY A 18 -5.01 0.63 -2.52
C GLY A 18 -4.02 0.61 -3.68
N MET A 19 -4.31 -0.17 -4.73
CA MET A 19 -3.43 -0.30 -5.89
C MET A 19 -3.23 1.01 -6.65
N VAL A 20 -4.27 1.83 -6.79
CA VAL A 20 -4.19 3.12 -7.51
C VAL A 20 -3.35 4.16 -6.75
N SER A 21 -3.39 4.13 -5.41
CA SER A 21 -2.63 5.06 -4.56
C SER A 21 -1.14 4.71 -4.38
N ARG A 22 -0.71 3.52 -4.80
CA ARG A 22 0.67 3.03 -4.62
C ARG A 22 1.76 3.96 -5.11
N PRO A 23 1.77 4.44 -6.38
CA PRO A 23 2.87 5.27 -6.86
C PRO A 23 3.01 6.56 -6.04
N TRP A 24 1.89 7.10 -5.54
CA TRP A 24 1.90 8.28 -4.69
C TRP A 24 2.50 8.00 -3.31
N LEU A 25 2.15 6.86 -2.70
CA LEU A 25 2.73 6.46 -1.41
C LEU A 25 4.22 6.18 -1.52
N TYR A 26 4.68 5.55 -2.62
CA TYR A 26 6.11 5.38 -2.89
C TYR A 26 6.83 6.73 -2.99
N PHE A 27 6.27 7.67 -3.77
CA PHE A 27 6.82 9.01 -3.90
C PHE A 27 6.91 9.73 -2.55
N LEU A 28 5.84 9.73 -1.76
CA LEU A 28 5.83 10.34 -0.44
C LEU A 28 6.82 9.66 0.52
N THR A 29 6.93 8.33 0.48
CA THR A 29 7.89 7.58 1.30
C THR A 29 9.33 7.96 0.95
N CYS A 30 9.64 8.14 -0.33
CA CYS A 30 10.96 8.64 -0.76
C CYS A 30 11.24 10.05 -0.22
N VAL A 31 10.25 10.96 -0.22
CA VAL A 31 10.42 12.30 0.36
C VAL A 31 10.68 12.23 1.87
N VAL A 32 9.94 11.39 2.60
CA VAL A 32 10.18 11.17 4.04
C VAL A 32 11.53 10.52 4.30
N MET A 33 12.00 9.62 3.43
CA MET A 33 13.34 9.03 3.52
C MET A 33 14.45 10.08 3.39
N LEU A 34 14.35 10.99 2.41
CA LEU A 34 15.30 12.09 2.26
C LEU A 34 15.30 13.01 3.50
N HIS A 35 14.12 13.30 4.04
CA HIS A 35 14.00 14.06 5.28
C HIS A 35 14.61 13.33 6.48
N ALA A 36 14.43 12.01 6.59
CA ALA A 36 15.03 11.20 7.67
C ALA A 36 16.57 11.22 7.61
N ILE A 37 17.15 11.17 6.40
CA ILE A 37 18.60 11.29 6.21
C ILE A 37 19.09 12.68 6.65
N GLU A 38 18.37 13.75 6.28
CA GLU A 38 18.71 15.12 6.70
C GLU A 38 18.68 15.25 8.24
N LEU A 39 17.61 14.78 8.89
CA LEU A 39 17.47 14.77 10.35
C LEU A 39 18.62 14.02 11.06
N PHE A 40 19.02 12.88 10.50
CA PHE A 40 20.08 12.04 11.04
C PHE A 40 21.44 12.76 11.02
N TRP A 41 21.72 13.53 9.95
CA TRP A 41 23.00 14.22 9.78
C TRP A 41 23.08 15.55 10.54
N PHE A 42 22.01 16.35 10.56
CA PHE A 42 22.11 17.76 10.97
C PHE A 42 21.56 18.08 12.35
N ARG A 43 20.70 17.22 12.92
CA ARG A 43 19.78 17.67 13.98
C ARG A 43 19.74 16.74 15.17
N ASN A 44 19.31 15.50 14.99
CA ASN A 44 19.17 14.54 16.09
C ASN A 44 19.17 13.10 15.59
N ILE A 45 20.18 12.33 16.02
CA ILE A 45 20.34 10.90 15.67
C ILE A 45 19.11 10.09 16.09
N ILE A 46 18.53 10.35 17.26
CA ILE A 46 17.38 9.59 17.79
C ILE A 46 16.13 9.86 16.94
N GLY A 47 15.88 11.14 16.62
CA GLY A 47 14.76 11.54 15.76
C GLY A 47 14.90 10.98 14.35
N GLY A 48 16.10 11.06 13.77
CA GLY A 48 16.40 10.45 12.47
C GLY A 48 16.22 8.93 12.48
N PHE A 49 16.62 8.25 13.55
CA PHE A 49 16.46 6.80 13.69
C PHE A 49 14.98 6.38 13.76
N LEU A 50 14.16 7.07 14.56
CA LEU A 50 12.71 6.82 14.63
C LEU A 50 12.04 7.02 13.26
N MET A 51 12.45 8.06 12.52
CA MET A 51 11.95 8.32 11.17
C MET A 51 12.40 7.24 10.18
N LEU A 52 13.61 6.69 10.32
CA LEU A 52 14.10 5.60 9.48
C LEU A 52 13.31 4.30 9.74
N ILE A 53 12.97 4.00 10.99
CA ILE A 53 12.07 2.88 11.32
C ILE A 53 10.70 3.08 10.65
N LEU A 54 10.12 4.29 10.76
CA LEU A 54 8.84 4.62 10.15
C LEU A 54 8.87 4.44 8.62
N VAL A 55 9.95 4.88 7.96
CA VAL A 55 10.15 4.69 6.51
C VAL A 55 10.30 3.20 6.17
N SER A 56 10.99 2.44 7.02
CA SER A 56 11.18 1.00 6.83
C SER A 56 9.87 0.23 6.92
N VAL A 57 9.01 0.59 7.88
CA VAL A 57 7.64 0.04 7.99
C VAL A 57 6.79 0.44 6.78
N GLY A 58 6.87 1.70 6.33
CA GLY A 58 6.19 2.17 5.12
C GLY A 58 6.66 1.43 3.86
N PHE A 59 7.96 1.22 3.71
CA PHE A 59 8.51 0.49 2.58
C PHE A 59 8.12 -0.99 2.61
N TYR A 60 8.14 -1.60 3.80
CA TYR A 60 7.70 -2.99 4.00
C TYR A 60 6.23 -3.18 3.59
N THR A 61 5.33 -2.31 4.08
CA THR A 61 3.90 -2.34 3.74
C THR A 61 3.63 -2.13 2.25
N LEU A 62 4.44 -1.31 1.57
CA LEU A 62 4.32 -1.09 0.14
C LEU A 62 4.88 -2.24 -0.71
N ARG A 63 5.90 -2.95 -0.23
CA ARG A 63 6.59 -4.02 -0.97
C ARG A 63 5.83 -5.34 -0.99
N GLU A 64 5.21 -5.74 0.13
CA GLU A 64 4.56 -7.05 0.25
C GLU A 64 3.36 -7.25 -0.70
N GLY A 65 2.87 -6.18 -1.34
CA GLY A 65 1.83 -6.28 -2.37
C GLY A 65 0.43 -6.61 -1.84
N SER A 66 0.30 -7.08 -0.61
CA SER A 66 -0.91 -7.06 0.20
C SER A 66 -0.81 -5.89 1.18
N LEU A 67 -1.41 -4.75 0.82
CA LEU A 67 -1.55 -3.63 1.76
C LEU A 67 -2.49 -4.07 2.87
N ASP A 68 -1.95 -4.66 3.93
CA ASP A 68 -2.71 -4.93 5.13
C ASP A 68 -3.21 -3.58 5.67
N MET A 69 -4.54 -3.41 5.64
CA MET A 69 -5.17 -2.16 6.07
C MET A 69 -4.84 -1.81 7.50
N GLN A 70 -4.68 -2.80 8.39
CA GLN A 70 -4.30 -2.52 9.77
C GLN A 70 -2.92 -1.89 9.83
N CYS A 71 -1.96 -2.45 9.11
CA CYS A 71 -0.60 -1.92 9.07
C CYS A 71 -0.55 -0.53 8.42
N MET A 72 -1.33 -0.31 7.35
CA MET A 72 -1.42 0.99 6.69
C MET A 72 -2.04 2.08 7.58
N VAL A 73 -3.06 1.75 8.38
CA VAL A 73 -3.66 2.67 9.35
C VAL A 73 -2.69 3.00 10.47
N VAL A 74 -2.03 1.98 11.05
CA VAL A 74 -1.02 2.19 12.11
C VAL A 74 0.12 3.06 11.58
N TRP A 75 0.62 2.77 10.38
CA TRP A 75 1.65 3.57 9.73
C TRP A 75 1.18 5.01 9.48
N GLY A 76 -0.02 5.21 8.93
CA GLY A 76 -0.61 6.53 8.71
C GLY A 76 -0.80 7.35 9.99
N MET A 77 -1.16 6.70 11.09
CA MET A 77 -1.27 7.32 12.42
C MET A 77 0.10 7.69 12.99
N MET A 78 1.11 6.83 12.85
CA MET A 78 2.48 7.17 13.24
C MET A 78 3.04 8.33 12.42
N CYS A 79 2.77 8.37 11.11
CA CYS A 79 3.12 9.49 10.24
C CYS A 79 2.44 10.80 10.71
N PHE A 80 1.17 10.75 11.11
CA PHE A 80 0.46 11.91 11.64
C PHE A 80 1.10 12.46 12.90
N ILE A 81 1.34 11.59 13.89
CA ILE A 81 1.92 11.96 15.18
C ILE A 81 3.31 12.57 14.98
N ASN A 82 4.15 11.93 14.17
CA ASN A 82 5.48 12.46 13.83
C ASN A 82 5.38 13.78 13.04
N GLY A 83 4.40 13.91 12.15
CA GLY A 83 4.14 15.15 11.41
C GLY A 83 3.80 16.31 12.34
N VAL A 84 2.98 16.06 13.37
CA VAL A 84 2.65 17.06 14.40
C VAL A 84 3.88 17.44 15.21
N PHE A 85 4.67 16.49 15.70
CA PHE A 85 5.89 16.80 16.46
C PHE A 85 6.91 17.58 15.64
N SER A 86 7.16 17.16 14.40
CA SER A 86 8.04 17.88 13.48
C SER A 86 7.50 19.27 13.13
N GLY A 87 6.18 19.43 13.01
CA GLY A 87 5.52 20.73 12.83
C GLY A 87 5.70 21.65 14.03
N ILE A 88 5.53 21.14 15.26
CA ILE A 88 5.77 21.91 16.49
C ILE A 88 7.23 22.35 16.56
N GLU A 89 8.18 21.49 16.23
CA GLU A 89 9.60 21.88 16.22
C GLU A 89 9.89 22.96 15.17
N LEU A 90 9.27 22.87 13.98
CA LEU A 90 9.38 23.89 12.94
C LEU A 90 8.82 25.24 13.40
N ILE A 91 7.65 25.25 14.04
CA ILE A 91 7.04 26.45 14.61
C ILE A 91 7.92 27.01 15.73
N HIS A 92 8.42 26.15 16.61
CA HIS A 92 9.30 26.56 17.70
C HIS A 92 10.55 27.27 17.17
N ARG A 93 11.18 26.74 16.11
CA ARG A 93 12.31 27.39 15.43
C ARG A 93 11.93 28.73 14.80
N ALA A 94 10.75 28.82 14.19
CA ALA A 94 10.28 30.03 13.53
C ALA A 94 9.99 31.18 14.53
N VAL A 95 9.60 30.86 15.77
CA VAL A 95 9.20 31.86 16.79
C VAL A 95 10.37 32.31 17.68
N GLN A 96 11.50 31.59 17.68
CA GLN A 96 12.65 31.94 18.50
C GLN A 96 13.25 33.31 18.07
N PRO A 97 13.34 34.31 18.98
CA PRO A 97 13.74 35.67 18.62
C PRO A 97 15.21 35.79 18.15
N ASN A 98 16.06 34.83 18.50
CA ASN A 98 17.48 34.80 18.11
C ASN A 98 17.78 33.74 17.02
N ALA A 99 16.74 33.08 16.49
CA ALA A 99 16.90 32.09 15.44
C ALA A 99 17.15 32.76 14.09
N LEU A 100 17.88 32.05 13.22
CA LEU A 100 18.01 32.43 11.82
C LEU A 100 16.63 32.30 11.16
N PRO A 101 16.25 33.23 10.25
CA PRO A 101 14.99 33.12 9.55
C PRO A 101 14.92 31.80 8.77
N LEU A 102 13.71 31.26 8.61
CA LEU A 102 13.46 30.00 7.90
C LEU A 102 14.00 30.05 6.46
N PHE A 103 13.91 31.22 5.84
CA PHE A 103 14.56 31.53 4.58
C PHE A 103 15.39 32.79 4.74
N ALA A 104 16.69 32.66 4.53
CA ALA A 104 17.64 33.74 4.67
C ALA A 104 17.92 34.38 3.29
N GLY A 105 17.83 35.71 3.22
CA GLY A 105 18.30 36.50 2.09
C GLY A 105 19.81 36.76 2.15
N LYS A 106 20.36 37.37 1.09
CA LYS A 106 21.79 37.71 1.01
C LYS A 106 22.28 38.60 2.17
N GLU A 107 21.39 39.41 2.73
CA GLU A 107 21.68 40.27 3.89
C GLU A 107 22.10 39.48 5.14
N TYR A 108 21.61 38.25 5.27
CA TYR A 108 21.89 37.37 6.40
C TYR A 108 23.18 36.55 6.22
N GLN A 109 23.86 36.62 5.08
CA GLN A 109 25.09 35.85 4.81
C GLN A 109 26.15 36.07 5.90
N LYS A 110 26.41 37.33 6.28
CA LYS A 110 27.42 37.64 7.31
C LYS A 110 27.08 37.05 8.68
N VAL A 111 25.80 37.02 9.03
CA VAL A 111 25.31 36.45 10.29
C VAL A 111 25.39 34.93 10.24
N LEU A 112 25.08 34.33 9.09
CA LEU A 112 25.19 32.90 8.86
C LEU A 112 26.65 32.45 8.92
N ASP A 113 27.56 33.15 8.25
CA ASP A 113 29.00 32.86 8.25
C ASP A 113 29.59 32.94 9.67
N ALA A 114 29.11 33.87 10.49
CA ALA A 114 29.53 34.03 11.88
C ALA A 114 29.03 32.89 12.79
N LYS A 115 27.80 32.40 12.58
CA LYS A 115 27.21 31.32 13.40
C LYS A 115 27.57 29.91 12.92
N LEU A 116 27.65 29.73 11.59
CA LEU A 116 27.74 28.45 10.90
C LEU A 116 28.70 28.59 9.70
N PRO A 117 30.02 28.67 9.93
CA PRO A 117 31.01 28.96 8.88
C PRO A 117 31.13 27.87 7.80
N ARG A 118 30.50 26.71 8.00
CA ARG A 118 30.50 25.59 7.05
C ARG A 118 29.29 25.57 6.13
N LEU A 119 28.20 26.26 6.47
CA LEU A 119 26.96 26.20 5.70
C LEU A 119 26.82 27.43 4.81
N THR A 120 26.67 27.19 3.51
CA THR A 120 26.31 28.23 2.55
C THR A 120 24.82 28.61 2.69
N LEU A 121 24.45 29.81 2.22
CA LEU A 121 23.07 30.30 2.27
C LEU A 121 22.08 29.40 1.53
N TRP A 122 22.51 28.86 0.38
CA TRP A 122 21.65 28.00 -0.41
C TRP A 122 21.43 26.65 0.29
N GLU A 123 22.45 26.08 0.95
CA GLU A 123 22.32 24.88 1.77
C GLU A 123 21.35 25.11 2.93
N TRP A 124 21.46 26.24 3.63
CA TRP A 124 20.53 26.59 4.71
C TRP A 124 19.07 26.64 4.22
N ASN A 125 18.82 27.34 3.11
CA ASN A 125 17.48 27.44 2.54
C ASN A 125 16.97 26.08 2.01
N MET A 126 17.83 25.25 1.44
CA MET A 126 17.47 23.89 1.02
C MET A 126 17.13 22.99 2.20
N LEU A 127 17.91 23.03 3.29
CA LEU A 127 17.63 22.27 4.50
C LEU A 127 16.27 22.66 5.10
N ASN A 128 15.96 23.97 5.17
CA ASN A 128 14.65 24.40 5.65
C ASN A 128 13.51 24.01 4.70
N ALA A 129 13.73 24.06 3.39
CA ALA A 129 12.76 23.57 2.41
C ALA A 129 12.50 22.06 2.57
N PHE A 130 13.54 21.24 2.80
CA PHE A 130 13.39 19.81 3.08
C PHE A 130 12.66 19.55 4.40
N ASN A 131 12.92 20.35 5.43
CA ASN A 131 12.21 20.25 6.71
C ASN A 131 10.70 20.52 6.53
N ILE A 132 10.33 21.56 5.77
CA ILE A 132 8.92 21.85 5.46
C ILE A 132 8.32 20.72 4.61
N ALA A 133 9.02 20.31 3.54
CA ALA A 133 8.55 19.25 2.66
C ALA A 133 8.36 17.91 3.39
N GLY A 134 9.23 17.59 4.34
CA GLY A 134 9.13 16.40 5.18
C GLY A 134 7.88 16.39 6.05
N VAL A 135 7.57 17.51 6.71
CA VAL A 135 6.33 17.66 7.50
C VAL A 135 5.09 17.53 6.60
N MET A 136 5.10 18.20 5.45
CA MET A 136 4.00 18.13 4.49
C MET A 136 3.82 16.71 3.94
N ALA A 137 4.90 15.98 3.69
CA ALA A 137 4.86 14.60 3.22
C ALA A 137 4.25 13.67 4.28
N LEU A 138 4.65 13.78 5.55
CA LEU A 138 4.08 13.00 6.66
C LEU A 138 2.57 13.20 6.79
N VAL A 139 2.13 14.46 6.76
CA VAL A 139 0.70 14.80 6.81
C VAL A 139 -0.03 14.26 5.58
N SER A 140 0.57 14.36 4.40
CA SER A 140 -0.01 13.83 3.16
C SER A 140 -0.15 12.31 3.19
N ILE A 141 0.84 11.57 3.72
CA ILE A 141 0.76 10.11 3.90
C ILE A 141 -0.40 9.78 4.84
N SER A 142 -0.55 10.51 5.95
CA SER A 142 -1.64 10.29 6.89
C SER A 142 -3.02 10.51 6.24
N ILE A 143 -3.17 11.59 5.46
CA ILE A 143 -4.42 11.88 4.72
C ILE A 143 -4.73 10.77 3.72
N VAL A 144 -3.73 10.33 2.93
CA VAL A 144 -3.92 9.26 1.95
C VAL A 144 -4.28 7.95 2.65
N ALA A 145 -3.60 7.60 3.75
CA ALA A 145 -3.91 6.43 4.56
C ALA A 145 -5.34 6.48 5.10
N PHE A 146 -5.79 7.64 5.59
CA PHE A 146 -7.16 7.84 6.07
C PHE A 146 -8.21 7.71 4.94
N VAL A 147 -7.95 8.29 3.76
CA VAL A 147 -8.85 8.16 2.61
C VAL A 147 -8.95 6.71 2.13
N VAL A 148 -7.82 6.01 2.06
CA VAL A 148 -7.78 4.59 1.69
C VAL A 148 -8.53 3.74 2.72
N PHE A 149 -8.34 4.02 4.01
CA PHE A 149 -9.09 3.38 5.08
C PHE A 149 -10.60 3.62 4.98
N ARG A 150 -11.03 4.87 4.81
CA ARG A 150 -12.46 5.23 4.68
C ARG A 150 -13.11 4.48 3.52
N LYS A 151 -12.48 4.47 2.35
CA LYS A 151 -12.97 3.72 1.19
C LYS A 151 -13.05 2.21 1.44
N SER A 152 -12.08 1.65 2.16
CA SER A 152 -12.13 0.22 2.51
C SER A 152 -13.29 -0.13 3.44
N ILE A 153 -13.63 0.76 4.38
CA ILE A 153 -14.82 0.59 5.23
C ILE A 153 -16.09 0.66 4.40
N ASP A 154 -16.20 1.64 3.50
CA ASP A 154 -17.37 1.79 2.63
C ASP A 154 -17.58 0.55 1.72
N GLU A 155 -16.50 -0.03 1.19
CA GLU A 155 -16.55 -1.28 0.41
C GLU A 155 -16.98 -2.49 1.25
N LEU A 156 -16.52 -2.59 2.50
CA LEU A 156 -16.94 -3.66 3.42
C LEU A 156 -18.43 -3.54 3.77
N THR A 157 -18.91 -2.33 4.05
CA THR A 157 -20.34 -2.09 4.32
C THR A 157 -21.21 -2.46 3.11
N GLN A 158 -20.78 -2.12 1.89
CA GLN A 158 -21.51 -2.51 0.67
C GLN A 158 -21.55 -4.04 0.45
N ARG A 159 -20.48 -4.76 0.84
CA ARG A 159 -20.45 -6.23 0.74
C ARG A 159 -21.37 -6.89 1.77
N GLU A 160 -21.52 -6.32 2.96
CA GLU A 160 -22.46 -6.82 3.97
C GLU A 160 -23.92 -6.59 3.57
N GLU A 161 -24.20 -5.48 2.87
CA GLU A 161 -25.55 -5.16 2.38
C GLU A 161 -25.96 -5.96 1.15
N GLN A 162 -25.03 -6.52 0.38
CA GLN A 162 -25.37 -7.43 -0.70
C GLN A 162 -26.00 -8.68 -0.07
N PRO A 163 -27.32 -8.90 -0.21
CA PRO A 163 -27.95 -10.08 0.34
C PRO A 163 -27.18 -11.26 -0.23
N LEU A 164 -26.85 -12.23 0.62
CA LEU A 164 -26.19 -13.46 0.21
C LEU A 164 -27.10 -14.10 -0.85
N ILE A 165 -26.89 -13.76 -2.12
CA ILE A 165 -27.45 -14.47 -3.25
C ILE A 165 -26.64 -15.76 -3.25
N LEU A 166 -26.97 -16.62 -2.29
CA LEU A 166 -26.73 -18.04 -2.42
C LEU A 166 -27.24 -18.31 -3.82
N PRO A 167 -26.38 -18.75 -4.76
CA PRO A 167 -26.88 -19.19 -6.05
C PRO A 167 -28.01 -20.11 -5.67
N SER A 168 -29.24 -19.74 -6.07
CA SER A 168 -30.41 -20.55 -5.80
C SER A 168 -30.04 -21.83 -6.50
N ARG A 169 -29.48 -22.74 -5.72
CA ARG A 169 -29.07 -24.05 -6.16
C ARG A 169 -30.43 -24.62 -6.33
N ASP A 170 -30.97 -24.44 -7.54
CA ASP A 170 -32.10 -25.18 -8.02
C ASP A 170 -31.69 -26.59 -7.65
N PHE A 171 -32.24 -27.07 -6.53
CA PHE A 171 -32.38 -28.46 -6.23
C PHE A 171 -33.33 -28.90 -7.33
N GLY A 172 -32.77 -29.03 -8.54
CA GLY A 172 -33.35 -29.68 -9.66
C GLY A 172 -33.56 -31.08 -9.14
N GLY A 173 -34.77 -31.29 -8.61
CA GLY A 173 -35.30 -32.61 -8.35
C GLY A 173 -34.98 -33.41 -9.58
N GLY A 174 -34.12 -34.40 -9.40
CA GLY A 174 -33.50 -35.14 -10.48
C GLY A 174 -34.58 -35.62 -11.43
N ARG A 175 -34.69 -34.97 -12.59
CA ARG A 175 -35.29 -35.60 -13.74
C ARG A 175 -34.18 -36.43 -14.33
N VAL A 176 -34.10 -37.67 -13.86
CA VAL A 176 -33.38 -38.79 -14.45
C VAL A 176 -33.95 -38.98 -15.86
N GLY A 177 -33.50 -38.15 -16.79
CA GLY A 177 -33.82 -38.22 -18.19
C GLY A 177 -32.75 -39.06 -18.85
N ASN A 178 -33.12 -40.29 -19.23
CA ASN A 178 -32.38 -41.19 -20.10
C ASN A 178 -31.54 -40.45 -21.15
N SER A 179 -30.23 -40.37 -20.94
CA SER A 179 -29.28 -40.18 -22.03
C SER A 179 -29.19 -41.49 -22.79
N ALA A 180 -30.06 -41.60 -23.78
CA ALA A 180 -29.96 -42.58 -24.84
C ALA A 180 -28.55 -42.50 -25.46
N ARG A 181 -27.95 -43.68 -25.51
CA ARG A 181 -26.72 -44.07 -26.17
C ARG A 181 -26.75 -43.63 -27.64
N GLY A 182 -26.28 -42.41 -27.91
CA GLY A 182 -26.05 -41.89 -29.26
C GLY A 182 -24.63 -42.21 -29.70
N SER A 183 -24.44 -43.38 -30.28
CA SER A 183 -23.31 -43.71 -31.14
C SER A 183 -23.36 -42.84 -32.40
N GLY A 184 -22.34 -42.02 -32.67
CA GLY A 184 -22.29 -41.32 -33.96
C GLY A 184 -21.15 -40.34 -34.15
N ALA A 185 -20.22 -40.77 -35.01
CA ALA A 185 -19.42 -39.95 -35.92
C ALA A 185 -18.11 -39.28 -35.41
N SER A 186 -17.05 -39.79 -36.04
CA SER A 186 -15.64 -39.40 -36.13
C SER A 186 -15.33 -37.89 -36.19
N PRO A 187 -14.11 -37.49 -35.77
CA PRO A 187 -13.65 -36.12 -35.87
C PRO A 187 -13.29 -35.78 -37.32
N THR A 188 -14.00 -34.83 -37.91
CA THR A 188 -13.57 -34.20 -39.16
C THR A 188 -12.43 -33.23 -38.84
N ARG A 189 -11.23 -33.64 -39.24
CA ARG A 189 -10.00 -32.85 -39.29
C ARG A 189 -10.23 -31.57 -40.10
N ALA A 190 -10.16 -30.42 -39.45
CA ALA A 190 -10.16 -29.12 -40.12
C ALA A 190 -8.84 -28.94 -40.91
N PRO A 191 -8.87 -28.31 -42.09
CA PRO A 191 -7.68 -28.00 -42.86
C PRO A 191 -6.85 -26.92 -42.15
N ALA A 192 -5.53 -27.07 -42.23
CA ALA A 192 -4.57 -26.10 -41.73
C ALA A 192 -4.60 -24.85 -42.62
N ASP A 193 -4.91 -23.69 -42.04
CA ASP A 193 -4.63 -22.39 -42.64
C ASP A 193 -3.13 -22.10 -42.56
N PRO A 194 -2.44 -21.86 -43.68
CA PRO A 194 -1.16 -21.17 -43.68
C PRO A 194 -1.42 -19.65 -43.67
N GLU A 195 -0.47 -18.91 -43.12
CA GLU A 195 -0.42 -17.43 -43.08
C GLU A 195 -1.31 -16.73 -42.05
N ASN A 196 -0.82 -16.64 -40.82
CA ASN A 196 -0.82 -15.34 -40.17
C ASN A 196 0.45 -15.13 -39.33
N ALA A 197 1.52 -14.74 -40.02
CA ALA A 197 2.75 -14.27 -39.43
C ALA A 197 2.56 -12.83 -38.93
N ASN A 198 1.87 -12.65 -37.81
CA ASN A 198 2.00 -11.44 -36.99
C ASN A 198 1.68 -11.78 -35.54
N GLY A 199 2.70 -12.25 -34.84
CA GLY A 199 2.65 -12.67 -33.45
C GLY A 199 2.33 -11.49 -32.52
N ARG A 200 1.15 -11.57 -31.89
CA ARG A 200 0.93 -11.15 -30.50
C ARG A 200 0.05 -12.19 -29.86
N GLY A 201 0.69 -13.16 -29.21
CA GLY A 201 0.03 -14.26 -28.53
C GLY A 201 -0.83 -13.75 -27.37
N SER A 202 -2.15 -13.77 -27.57
CA SER A 202 -3.11 -13.76 -26.49
C SER A 202 -3.18 -15.18 -25.92
N SER A 203 -2.39 -15.45 -24.88
CA SER A 203 -2.55 -16.67 -24.09
C SER A 203 -3.89 -16.61 -23.37
N SER A 204 -4.91 -17.27 -23.92
CA SER A 204 -6.18 -17.51 -23.24
C SER A 204 -5.91 -18.36 -22.00
N PHE A 205 -6.04 -17.75 -20.83
CA PHE A 205 -5.99 -18.46 -19.55
C PHE A 205 -7.18 -19.41 -19.48
N VAL A 206 -6.93 -20.72 -19.58
CA VAL A 206 -7.93 -21.75 -19.30
C VAL A 206 -7.87 -22.00 -17.79
N PRO A 207 -8.88 -21.58 -17.00
CA PRO A 207 -8.88 -21.88 -15.57
C PRO A 207 -8.91 -23.39 -15.38
N PHE A 208 -8.05 -23.86 -14.49
CA PHE A 208 -7.88 -25.27 -14.14
C PHE A 208 -9.21 -25.82 -13.57
N SER A 209 -10.00 -26.52 -14.39
CA SER A 209 -11.15 -27.29 -13.93
C SER A 209 -10.62 -28.57 -13.29
N GLY A 210 -10.09 -28.45 -12.08
CA GLY A 210 -9.74 -29.60 -11.26
C GLY A 210 -11.01 -30.34 -10.87
N GLU A 211 -11.40 -31.35 -11.65
CA GLU A 211 -12.29 -32.41 -11.18
C GLU A 211 -11.62 -33.05 -9.96
N GLY A 212 -12.13 -32.70 -8.78
CA GLY A 212 -11.70 -33.28 -7.51
C GLY A 212 -12.01 -34.77 -7.49
N ASN A 213 -11.02 -35.58 -7.87
CA ASN A 213 -11.09 -37.01 -7.77
C ASN A 213 -11.07 -37.38 -6.27
N ARG A 214 -12.23 -37.81 -5.76
CA ARG A 214 -12.46 -38.08 -4.34
C ARG A 214 -11.86 -39.45 -4.00
N VAL A 215 -10.58 -39.47 -3.61
CA VAL A 215 -9.91 -40.68 -3.11
C VAL A 215 -10.34 -40.90 -1.66
N GLY A 216 -11.13 -41.95 -1.39
CA GLY A 216 -11.44 -42.36 -0.03
C GLY A 216 -12.78 -43.07 0.13
N GLY A 217 -12.96 -44.22 -0.52
CA GLY A 217 -13.89 -45.25 -0.06
C GLY A 217 -13.08 -46.27 0.72
N ALA A 218 -13.11 -46.19 2.05
CA ALA A 218 -12.58 -47.22 2.92
C ALA A 218 -13.69 -48.26 3.11
N ASP A 219 -13.55 -49.39 2.45
CA ASP A 219 -14.32 -50.60 2.77
C ASP A 219 -13.86 -51.09 4.15
N SER A 220 -14.80 -51.23 5.07
CA SER A 220 -14.63 -51.83 6.38
C SER A 220 -15.35 -53.19 6.39
N ASP A 221 -14.56 -54.26 6.35
CA ASP A 221 -14.92 -55.62 6.79
C ASP A 221 -14.54 -55.82 8.26
#